data_AF-A0A531KG79-F1
#
_entry.id   AF-A0A531KG79-F1
#
_cell.length_a   1.000
_cell.length_b   1.000
_cell.length_c   1.000
_cell.angle_alpha   90.00
_cell.angle_beta   90.00
_cell.angle_gamma   90.00
#
_symmetry.space_group_name_H-M   'P 1'
#
loop_
_entity.id
_entity.type
_entity.pdbx_description
1 polymer ?
#
loop_
_entity_poly.entity_id
_entity_poly.type
_entity_poly.pdbx_seq_one_letter_code
_entity_poly.pdbx_strand_id
1 'polypeptide(L)'
;VNVDAGDDAKPKKFLEETGVEALGYYRDSTMALFNDLKTRGLALGLPVTMLIDAEGCLIAHMNGPAEWSSPDAKRLVETALGKSD
;
A
#
# COMPACT_ATOMS: atom_id res chain seq x y z
N VAL A 1 3.83 -1.25 2.12
CA VAL A 1 4.83 -2.12 2.78
C VAL A 1 5.75 -2.69 1.71
N ASN A 2 7.06 -2.52 1.84
CA ASN A 2 8.03 -3.15 0.94
C ASN A 2 8.15 -4.65 1.27
N VAL A 3 8.19 -5.49 0.23
CA VAL A 3 8.26 -6.95 0.36
C VAL A 3 9.51 -7.56 -0.28
N ASP A 4 10.55 -6.76 -0.55
CA ASP A 4 11.80 -7.29 -1.12
C ASP A 4 12.41 -8.31 -0.14
N ALA A 5 12.89 -9.48 -0.59
CA ALA A 5 13.41 -10.51 0.31
C ALA A 5 14.90 -10.33 0.67
N GLY A 6 15.57 -9.35 0.06
CA GLY A 6 16.98 -9.04 0.29
C GLY A 6 17.22 -8.21 1.55
N ASP A 7 18.37 -7.53 1.62
CA ASP A 7 18.66 -6.60 2.70
C ASP A 7 17.92 -5.26 2.53
N ASP A 8 18.11 -4.37 3.50
CA ASP A 8 17.48 -3.04 3.50
C ASP A 8 18.13 -2.05 2.52
N ALA A 9 19.33 -2.34 2.00
CA ALA A 9 20.12 -1.36 1.28
C ALA A 9 19.42 -0.93 -0.02
N LYS A 10 18.94 -1.92 -0.80
CA LYS A 10 18.24 -1.69 -2.06
C LYS A 10 16.94 -0.88 -1.89
N PRO A 11 15.96 -1.25 -1.04
CA PRO A 11 14.71 -0.51 -0.92
C PRO A 11 14.89 0.88 -0.28
N LYS A 12 15.84 1.07 0.65
CA LYS A 12 16.14 2.40 1.21
C LYS A 12 16.75 3.32 0.16
N LYS A 13 17.73 2.82 -0.58
CA LYS A 13 18.35 3.54 -1.69
C LYS A 13 17.32 3.93 -2.76
N PHE A 14 16.36 3.06 -3.07
CA PHE A 14 15.29 3.39 -4.01
C PHE A 14 14.44 4.59 -3.56
N LEU A 15 14.05 4.66 -2.28
CA LEU A 15 13.29 5.81 -1.76
C LEU A 15 14.12 7.10 -1.81
N GLU A 16 15.42 7.03 -1.50
CA GLU A 16 16.35 8.16 -1.60
C GLU A 16 16.50 8.65 -3.05
N GLU A 17 16.79 7.75 -3.98
CA GLU A 17 17.00 8.08 -5.40
C GLU A 17 15.75 8.64 -6.09
N THR A 18 14.56 8.26 -5.60
CA THR A 18 13.28 8.75 -6.14
C THR A 18 12.74 10.00 -5.41
N GLY A 19 13.45 10.48 -4.38
CA GLY A 19 13.04 11.66 -3.61
C GLY A 19 11.76 11.44 -2.80
N VAL A 20 11.48 10.20 -2.38
CA VAL A 20 10.29 9.89 -1.58
C VAL A 20 10.58 10.22 -0.12
N GLU A 21 10.01 11.33 0.36
CA GLU A 21 10.22 11.82 1.72
C GLU A 21 9.02 11.57 2.66
N ALA A 22 7.81 11.50 2.11
CA ALA A 22 6.57 11.44 2.89
C ALA A 22 6.14 10.02 3.29
N LEU A 23 6.68 8.97 2.66
CA LEU A 23 6.31 7.58 2.98
C LEU A 23 7.22 7.01 4.07
N GLY A 24 6.61 6.54 5.17
CA GLY A 24 7.32 5.78 6.18
C GLY A 24 7.90 4.47 5.64
N TYR A 25 9.05 4.04 6.16
CA TYR A 25 9.69 2.80 5.76
C TYR A 25 9.09 1.59 6.49
N TYR A 26 8.05 1.00 5.90
CA TYR A 26 7.45 -0.25 6.36
C TYR A 26 7.89 -1.42 5.49
N ARG A 27 8.27 -2.53 6.13
CA ARG A 27 8.93 -3.65 5.47
C ARG A 27 8.47 -5.00 6.02
N ASP A 28 8.26 -5.96 5.12
CA ASP A 28 8.15 -7.39 5.43
C ASP A 28 9.08 -8.19 4.49
N SER A 29 10.23 -8.67 4.99
CA SER A 29 11.19 -9.46 4.20
C SER A 29 10.77 -10.92 4.01
N THR A 30 9.77 -11.38 4.75
CA THR A 30 9.36 -12.78 4.79
C THR A 30 8.32 -13.12 3.73
N MET A 31 7.74 -12.12 3.06
CA MET A 31 6.56 -12.25 2.19
C MET A 31 5.32 -12.79 2.91
N ALA A 32 5.31 -12.90 4.24
CA ALA A 32 4.20 -13.44 5.00
C ALA A 32 2.92 -12.61 4.82
N LEU A 33 3.04 -11.28 4.84
CA LEU A 33 1.92 -10.38 4.62
C LEU A 33 1.29 -10.58 3.24
N PHE A 34 2.12 -10.64 2.19
CA PHE A 34 1.63 -10.84 0.83
C PHE A 34 0.95 -12.21 0.68
N ASN A 35 1.55 -13.26 1.24
CA ASN A 35 0.99 -14.60 1.17
C ASN A 35 -0.34 -14.73 1.93
N ASP A 36 -0.50 -14.07 3.09
CA ASP A 36 -1.79 -14.02 3.80
C ASP A 36 -2.87 -13.33 2.96
N LEU A 37 -2.54 -12.19 2.34
CA LEU A 37 -3.49 -11.51 1.45
C LEU A 37 -3.83 -12.36 0.21
N LYS A 38 -2.88 -13.14 -0.30
CA LYS A 38 -3.09 -14.04 -1.44
C LYS A 38 -4.03 -15.19 -1.12
N THR A 39 -3.89 -15.85 0.04
CA THR A 39 -4.79 -16.96 0.44
C THR A 39 -6.23 -16.48 0.62
N ARG A 40 -6.41 -15.21 0.96
CA ARG A 40 -7.72 -14.53 1.07
C ARG A 40 -8.26 -14.00 -0.25
N GLY A 41 -7.55 -14.20 -1.37
CA GLY A 41 -7.94 -13.71 -2.70
C GLY A 41 -7.79 -12.20 -2.89
N LEU A 42 -7.12 -11.50 -1.98
CA LEU A 42 -6.96 -10.04 -2.00
C LEU A 42 -5.74 -9.59 -2.80
N ALA A 43 -4.71 -10.44 -2.85
CA ALA A 43 -3.45 -10.20 -3.57
C ALA A 43 -3.20 -11.25 -4.66
N LEU A 44 -3.53 -10.91 -5.90
CA LEU A 44 -3.34 -11.76 -7.08
C LEU A 44 -2.00 -11.50 -7.79
N GLY A 45 -1.38 -10.36 -7.51
CA GLY A 45 -0.09 -9.93 -8.05
C GLY A 45 0.42 -8.71 -7.29
N LEU A 46 1.53 -8.12 -7.73
CA LEU A 46 2.04 -6.86 -7.20
C LEU A 46 1.89 -5.73 -8.24
N PRO A 47 1.67 -4.48 -7.81
CA PRO A 47 1.37 -4.06 -6.44
C PRO A 47 -0.09 -4.39 -6.04
N VAL A 48 -0.35 -4.37 -4.73
CA VAL A 48 -1.71 -4.42 -4.15
C VAL A 48 -1.87 -3.24 -3.21
N THR A 49 -3.00 -2.56 -3.32
CA THR A 49 -3.41 -1.47 -2.42
C THR A 49 -4.68 -1.86 -1.70
N MET A 50 -4.76 -1.54 -0.41
CA MET A 50 -5.94 -1.75 0.43
C MET A 50 -6.31 -0.44 1.11
N LEU A 51 -7.60 -0.13 1.14
CA LEU A 51 -8.18 0.98 1.88
C LEU A 51 -8.89 0.40 3.11
N ILE A 52 -8.43 0.80 4.30
CA ILE A 52 -8.86 0.25 5.59
C ILE A 52 -9.38 1.41 6.43
N ASP A 53 -10.51 1.22 7.12
CA ASP A 53 -11.09 2.25 7.99
C ASP A 53 -10.44 2.29 9.40
N ALA A 54 -10.94 3.19 10.25
CA ALA A 54 -10.43 3.36 11.61
C ALA A 54 -10.72 2.16 12.54
N GLU A 55 -11.67 1.30 12.19
CA GLU A 55 -11.99 0.07 12.93
C GLU A 55 -11.16 -1.13 12.47
N GLY A 56 -10.34 -0.95 11.41
CA GLY A 56 -9.54 -2.01 10.82
C GLY A 56 -10.30 -2.86 9.79
N CYS A 57 -11.49 -2.43 9.36
CA CYS A 57 -12.26 -3.09 8.32
C CYS A 57 -11.78 -2.69 6.92
N LEU A 58 -11.78 -3.66 6.00
CA LEU A 58 -11.41 -3.44 4.60
C LEU A 58 -12.57 -2.77 3.86
N ILE A 59 -12.37 -1.55 3.38
CA ILE A 59 -13.32 -0.82 2.53
C ILE A 59 -13.19 -1.27 1.07
N ALA A 60 -11.95 -1.31 0.56
CA ALA A 60 -11.66 -1.63 -0.84
C ALA A 60 -10.24 -2.21 -1.01
N HIS A 61 -10.03 -2.98 -2.07
CA HIS A 61 -8.70 -3.41 -2.49
C HIS A 61 -8.56 -3.32 -4.01
N MET A 62 -7.32 -3.16 -4.47
CA MET A 62 -6.99 -3.06 -5.90
C MET A 62 -5.70 -3.82 -6.19
N ASN A 63 -5.70 -4.58 -7.29
CA ASN A 63 -4.53 -5.26 -7.84
C ASN A 63 -4.01 -4.45 -9.04
N GLY A 64 -2.74 -4.06 -9.02
CA GLY A 64 -2.11 -3.23 -10.05
C GLY A 64 -1.81 -1.79 -9.60
N PRO A 65 -1.00 -1.04 -10.37
CA PRO A 65 -0.65 0.34 -10.06
C PRO A 65 -1.80 1.31 -10.37
N ALA A 66 -1.77 2.49 -9.77
CA ALA A 66 -2.63 3.62 -10.15
C ALA A 66 -1.92 4.95 -9.91
N GLU A 67 -2.39 6.00 -10.57
CA GLU A 67 -1.95 7.38 -10.33
C GLU A 67 -2.62 7.92 -9.06
N TRP A 68 -2.06 7.56 -7.90
CA TRP A 68 -2.63 7.92 -6.58
C TRP A 68 -2.57 9.41 -6.26
N SER A 69 -1.81 10.21 -7.02
CA SER A 69 -1.81 11.67 -6.88
C SER A 69 -2.89 12.37 -7.73
N SER A 70 -3.61 11.62 -8.56
CA SER A 70 -4.67 12.13 -9.44
C SER A 70 -5.85 12.74 -8.66
N PRO A 71 -6.64 13.62 -9.31
CA PRO A 71 -7.88 14.13 -8.74
C PRO A 71 -8.88 13.03 -8.36
N ASP A 72 -8.95 11.93 -9.12
CA ASP A 72 -9.84 10.81 -8.82
C ASP A 72 -9.42 10.06 -7.55
N ALA A 73 -8.13 9.76 -7.41
CA ALA A 73 -7.60 9.12 -6.22
C ALA A 73 -7.79 9.99 -4.96
N LYS A 74 -7.56 11.29 -5.07
CA LYS A 74 -7.79 12.24 -3.96
C LYS A 74 -9.25 12.26 -3.54
N ARG A 75 -10.20 12.37 -4.50
CA ARG A 75 -11.64 12.32 -4.22
C ARG A 75 -12.05 11.03 -3.53
N LEU A 76 -11.49 9.89 -3.94
CA LEU A 76 -11.75 8.59 -3.31
C LEU A 76 -11.32 8.62 -1.84
N VAL A 77 -10.10 9.07 -1.55
CA VAL A 77 -9.59 9.15 -0.18
C VAL A 77 -10.38 10.16 0.66
N GLU A 78 -10.65 11.36 0.14
CA GLU A 78 -11.46 12.39 0.81
C GLU A 78 -12.86 11.88 1.15
N THR A 79 -13.48 11.13 0.25
CA THR A 79 -14.80 10.52 0.49
C THR A 79 -14.72 9.43 1.55
N ALA A 80 -13.69 8.58 1.51
CA ALA A 80 -13.51 7.50 2.48
C ALA A 80 -13.19 8.00 3.90
N LEU A 81 -12.53 9.16 4.01
CA LEU A 81 -12.32 9.82 5.30
C LEU A 81 -13.63 10.33 5.91
N GLY A 82 -14.60 10.71 5.06
CA GLY A 82 -15.90 11.22 5.46
C GLY A 82 -15.83 12.54 6.25
N LYS A 83 -16.93 13.30 6.23
CA LYS A 83 -17.23 14.13 7.40
C LYS A 83 -17.70 13.15 8.48
N SER A 84 -17.07 13.22 9.64
CA SER A 84 -17.66 12.70 10.88
C SER A 84 -19.07 13.29 11.01
N ASP A 85 -20.08 12.43 11.07
CA ASP A 85 -21.36 12.81 11.71
C ASP A 85 -21.18 12.79 13.24
#